data_AF-W2SZK3-F1
#
_entry.id   AF-W2SZK3-F1
#
_cell.length_a   1.000
_cell.length_b   1.000
_cell.length_c   1.000
_cell.angle_alpha   90.00
_cell.angle_beta   90.00
_cell.angle_gamma   90.00
#
_symmetry.space_group_name_H-M   'P 1'
#
loop_
_entity.id
_entity.type
_entity.pdbx_description
1 polymer ?
#
loop_
_entity_poly.entity_id
_entity_poly.type
_entity_poly.pdbx_seq_one_letter_code
_entity_poly.pdbx_strand_id
1 'polypeptide(L)'
;MRTDFATVVPKIMAIAFDKLKEKKAVLRNELIELCDAASVTASLECYSEAVCFGLTRPNPQSRAQTAQFAARLLSRHDSSTVPVEAVKQIVPDIVKCSSDADGDVRESAFRAMAAVQRCVGEAAARRLFGEVSEDKIKMAKIMEYYDTIRKEFGEKAAPEIVRLHGSTQSKPKPRIVSSGSTRPVTSSAPRKASATARAHVRATTTPIVRPSSTLSDITKRIPTTAPKRPNVVKCPSQQSQRSGESE
;
A
#
# COMPACT_ATOMS: atom_id res chain seq x y z
N MET A 1 6.13 17.05 7.69
CA MET A 1 6.66 15.87 6.96
C MET A 1 7.23 16.36 5.64
N ARG A 2 8.26 15.71 5.09
CA ARG A 2 8.80 16.07 3.76
C ARG A 2 7.72 15.79 2.71
N THR A 3 7.10 16.85 2.20
CA THR A 3 5.99 16.81 1.23
C THR A 3 6.39 16.18 -0.10
N ASP A 4 7.69 16.14 -0.39
CA ASP A 4 8.22 15.65 -1.65
C ASP A 4 7.92 14.16 -1.86
N PHE A 5 7.96 13.36 -0.79
CA PHE A 5 7.63 11.93 -0.87
C PHE A 5 6.14 11.68 -1.15
N ALA A 6 5.24 12.52 -0.64
CA ALA A 6 3.80 12.36 -0.86
C ALA A 6 3.43 12.38 -2.36
N THR A 7 4.20 13.09 -3.19
CA THR A 7 3.98 13.17 -4.66
C THR A 7 4.27 11.86 -5.40
N VAL A 8 5.15 11.00 -4.84
CA VAL A 8 5.51 9.71 -5.44
C VAL A 8 4.69 8.55 -4.89
N VAL A 9 3.97 8.73 -3.77
CA VAL A 9 3.13 7.69 -3.15
C VAL A 9 2.15 7.05 -4.12
N PRO A 10 1.38 7.78 -4.97
CA PRO A 10 0.43 7.13 -5.86
C PRO A 10 1.08 6.14 -6.84
N LYS A 11 2.28 6.49 -7.34
CA LYS A 11 3.07 5.63 -8.22
C LYS A 11 3.60 4.40 -7.48
N ILE A 12 4.11 4.60 -6.27
CA ILE A 12 4.62 3.51 -5.42
C ILE A 12 3.49 2.55 -5.08
N MET A 13 2.32 3.05 -4.68
CA MET A 13 1.14 2.23 -4.35
C MET A 13 0.70 1.38 -5.54
N ALA A 14 0.59 1.96 -6.75
CA ALA A 14 0.21 1.22 -7.94
C ALA A 14 1.19 0.06 -8.24
N ILE A 15 2.49 0.31 -8.11
CA ILE A 15 3.54 -0.71 -8.29
C ILE A 15 3.45 -1.76 -7.18
N ALA A 16 3.29 -1.36 -5.93
CA ALA A 16 3.22 -2.26 -4.79
C ALA A 16 2.02 -3.21 -4.92
N PHE A 17 0.82 -2.70 -5.25
CA PHE A 17 -0.36 -3.52 -5.49
C PHE A 17 -0.18 -4.51 -6.67
N ASP A 18 0.61 -4.15 -7.69
CA ASP A 18 1.01 -5.11 -8.74
C ASP A 18 1.92 -6.23 -8.23
N LYS A 19 2.82 -5.91 -7.29
CA LYS A 19 3.75 -6.88 -6.72
C LYS A 19 3.17 -7.72 -5.59
N LEU A 20 2.03 -7.36 -5.01
CA LEU A 20 1.35 -8.17 -3.98
C LEU A 20 0.85 -9.54 -4.47
N LYS A 21 1.08 -9.90 -5.74
CA LYS A 21 0.94 -11.27 -6.24
C LYS A 21 1.97 -12.26 -5.68
N GLU A 22 3.05 -11.76 -5.07
CA GLU A 22 4.11 -12.59 -4.50
C GLU A 22 3.61 -13.41 -3.30
N LYS A 23 3.80 -14.73 -3.36
CA LYS A 23 3.38 -15.66 -2.29
C LYS A 23 4.42 -15.86 -1.20
N LYS A 24 5.69 -15.51 -1.46
CA LYS A 24 6.76 -15.64 -0.47
C LYS A 24 6.53 -14.64 0.65
N ALA A 25 6.39 -15.14 1.88
CA ALA A 25 6.08 -14.31 3.05
C ALA A 25 7.10 -13.17 3.24
N VAL A 26 8.39 -13.45 3.04
CA VAL A 26 9.44 -12.43 3.12
C VAL A 26 9.17 -11.26 2.17
N LEU A 27 8.87 -11.51 0.90
CA LEU A 27 8.59 -10.42 -0.05
C LEU A 27 7.25 -9.75 0.21
N ARG A 28 6.23 -10.54 0.56
CA ARG A 28 4.88 -10.02 0.82
C ARG A 28 4.85 -9.11 2.03
N ASN A 29 5.51 -9.48 3.12
CA ASN A 29 5.51 -8.71 4.36
C ASN A 29 6.21 -7.36 4.16
N GLU A 30 7.33 -7.33 3.43
CA GLU A 30 8.02 -6.08 3.07
C GLU A 30 7.14 -5.17 2.19
N LEU A 31 6.37 -5.75 1.26
CA LEU A 31 5.41 -4.98 0.44
C LEU A 31 4.25 -4.44 1.28
N ILE A 32 3.76 -5.22 2.25
CA ILE A 32 2.73 -4.78 3.20
C ILE A 32 3.25 -3.61 4.03
N GLU A 33 4.45 -3.74 4.59
CA GLU A 33 5.08 -2.69 5.40
C GLU A 33 5.34 -1.42 4.59
N LEU A 34 5.79 -1.56 3.33
CA LEU A 34 5.93 -0.44 2.40
C LEU A 34 4.59 0.28 2.17
N CYS A 35 3.51 -0.45 1.90
CA CYS A 35 2.19 0.14 1.69
C CYS A 35 1.71 0.85 2.96
N ASP A 36 1.83 0.20 4.12
CA ASP A 36 1.37 0.75 5.40
C ASP A 36 2.17 2.02 5.75
N ALA A 37 3.49 2.03 5.57
CA ALA A 37 4.34 3.20 5.77
C ALA A 37 4.07 4.34 4.76
N ALA A 38 3.81 4.01 3.49
CA ALA A 38 3.48 5.01 2.49
C ALA A 38 2.10 5.66 2.75
N SER A 39 1.14 4.88 3.27
CA SER A 39 -0.23 5.34 3.51
C SER A 39 -0.34 6.49 4.51
N VAL A 40 0.63 6.63 5.42
CA VAL A 40 0.67 7.69 6.44
C VAL A 40 1.42 8.94 5.99
N THR A 41 1.87 8.98 4.73
CA THR A 41 2.60 10.12 4.16
C THR A 41 1.78 10.92 3.14
N ALA A 42 0.67 10.36 2.63
CA ALA A 42 -0.24 11.01 1.69
C ALA A 42 -1.70 10.68 2.05
N SER A 43 -2.64 11.56 1.67
CA SER A 43 -4.07 11.29 1.85
C SER A 43 -4.53 10.13 0.96
N LEU A 44 -5.50 9.34 1.42
CA LEU A 44 -6.10 8.23 0.66
C LEU A 44 -6.67 8.70 -0.69
N GLU A 45 -7.11 9.94 -0.80
CA GLU A 45 -7.57 10.53 -2.08
C GLU A 45 -6.49 10.52 -3.16
N CYS A 46 -5.22 10.62 -2.80
CA CYS A 46 -4.13 10.64 -3.78
C CYS A 46 -3.88 9.28 -4.44
N TYR A 47 -4.29 8.17 -3.80
CA TYR A 47 -4.00 6.82 -4.26
C TYR A 47 -5.21 5.88 -4.23
N SER A 48 -6.43 6.42 -4.15
CA SER A 48 -7.67 5.63 -4.20
C SER A 48 -7.77 4.79 -5.48
N GLU A 49 -7.37 5.36 -6.61
CA GLU A 49 -7.31 4.67 -7.91
C GLU A 49 -6.37 3.45 -7.87
N ALA A 50 -5.23 3.57 -7.17
CA ALA A 50 -4.28 2.47 -7.03
C ALA A 50 -4.89 1.32 -6.18
N VAL A 51 -5.71 1.64 -5.18
CA VAL A 51 -6.43 0.64 -4.39
C VAL A 51 -7.48 -0.06 -5.25
N CYS A 52 -8.30 0.67 -6.01
CA CYS A 52 -9.26 0.10 -6.96
C CYS A 52 -8.55 -0.81 -7.99
N PHE A 53 -7.41 -0.37 -8.50
CA PHE A 53 -6.58 -1.17 -9.41
C PHE A 53 -6.12 -2.48 -8.75
N GLY A 54 -5.72 -2.46 -7.48
CA GLY A 54 -5.32 -3.66 -6.73
C GLY A 54 -6.49 -4.63 -6.46
N LEU A 55 -7.70 -4.10 -6.22
CA LEU A 55 -8.91 -4.90 -5.98
C LEU A 55 -9.47 -5.54 -7.26
N THR A 56 -9.16 -5.01 -8.43
CA THR A 56 -9.63 -5.53 -9.73
C THR A 56 -8.61 -6.42 -10.45
N ARG A 57 -7.53 -6.80 -9.76
CA ARG A 57 -6.49 -7.66 -10.33
C ARG A 57 -7.00 -9.07 -10.64
N PRO A 58 -6.52 -9.70 -11.73
CA PRO A 58 -6.91 -11.07 -12.05
C PRO A 58 -6.43 -12.09 -11.00
N ASN A 59 -5.33 -11.79 -10.29
CA ASN A 59 -4.76 -12.66 -9.28
C ASN A 59 -5.51 -12.53 -7.94
N PRO A 60 -6.11 -13.61 -7.39
CA PRO A 60 -6.81 -13.59 -6.11
C PRO A 60 -5.92 -13.12 -4.95
N GLN A 61 -4.65 -13.52 -4.92
CA GLN A 61 -3.69 -13.09 -3.89
C GLN A 61 -3.57 -11.56 -3.87
N SER A 62 -3.45 -10.93 -5.04
CA SER A 62 -3.35 -9.47 -5.15
C SER A 62 -4.62 -8.78 -4.62
N ARG A 63 -5.80 -9.32 -4.95
CA ARG A 63 -7.08 -8.78 -4.44
C ARG A 63 -7.19 -8.93 -2.93
N ALA A 64 -6.91 -10.11 -2.39
CA ALA A 64 -6.94 -10.37 -0.95
C ALA A 64 -6.01 -9.43 -0.19
N GLN A 65 -4.75 -9.30 -0.64
CA GLN A 65 -3.78 -8.42 0.00
C GLN A 65 -4.15 -6.93 -0.09
N THR A 66 -4.73 -6.50 -1.21
CA THR A 66 -5.23 -5.13 -1.37
C THR A 66 -6.43 -4.86 -0.45
N ALA A 67 -7.36 -5.82 -0.33
CA ALA A 67 -8.47 -5.73 0.61
C ALA A 67 -7.99 -5.70 2.07
N GLN A 68 -6.97 -6.50 2.42
CA GLN A 68 -6.35 -6.46 3.75
C GLN A 68 -5.69 -5.11 4.03
N PHE A 69 -5.01 -4.52 3.04
CA PHE A 69 -4.46 -3.17 3.16
C PHE A 69 -5.58 -2.15 3.41
N ALA A 70 -6.66 -2.19 2.63
CA ALA A 70 -7.81 -1.30 2.84
C ALA A 70 -8.40 -1.47 4.25
N ALA A 71 -8.52 -2.70 4.75
CA ALA A 71 -8.99 -2.96 6.10
C ALA A 71 -8.07 -2.33 7.16
N ARG A 72 -6.75 -2.51 7.06
CA ARG A 72 -5.78 -1.94 8.01
C ARG A 72 -5.77 -0.42 7.97
N LEU A 73 -5.75 0.17 6.77
CA LEU A 73 -5.74 1.61 6.59
C LEU A 73 -7.02 2.24 7.17
N LEU A 74 -8.18 1.77 6.73
CA LEU A 74 -9.48 2.31 7.18
C LEU A 74 -9.66 2.11 8.68
N SER A 75 -9.19 1.01 9.27
CA SER A 75 -9.23 0.81 10.73
C SER A 75 -8.47 1.86 11.54
N ARG A 76 -7.59 2.67 10.92
CA ARG A 76 -6.89 3.78 11.56
C ARG A 76 -7.63 5.12 11.45
N HIS A 77 -8.64 5.21 10.59
CA HIS A 77 -9.48 6.39 10.43
C HIS A 77 -10.66 6.38 11.41
N ASP A 78 -11.21 7.57 11.62
CA ASP A 78 -12.44 7.84 12.36
C ASP A 78 -13.37 8.69 11.47
N SER A 79 -14.64 8.86 11.86
CA SER A 79 -15.63 9.63 11.08
C SER A 79 -15.23 11.07 10.78
N SER A 80 -14.34 11.65 11.58
CA SER A 80 -13.78 13.00 11.38
C SER A 80 -12.61 13.06 10.39
N THR A 81 -11.94 11.94 10.14
CA THR A 81 -10.68 11.85 9.37
C THR A 81 -10.79 10.95 8.15
N VAL A 82 -11.98 10.42 7.84
CA VAL A 82 -12.15 9.53 6.70
C VAL A 82 -12.34 10.35 5.40
N PRO A 83 -11.53 10.12 4.36
CA PRO A 83 -11.76 10.75 3.06
C PRO A 83 -12.95 10.10 2.34
N VAL A 84 -14.14 10.69 2.54
CA VAL A 84 -15.43 10.10 2.14
C VAL A 84 -15.50 9.79 0.64
N GLU A 85 -14.96 10.66 -0.22
CA GLU A 85 -15.00 10.47 -1.68
C GLU A 85 -14.12 9.28 -2.12
N ALA A 86 -12.94 9.12 -1.52
CA ALA A 86 -12.10 7.97 -1.78
C ALA A 86 -12.76 6.66 -1.30
N VAL A 87 -13.45 6.68 -0.15
CA VAL A 87 -14.20 5.51 0.33
C VAL A 87 -15.33 5.13 -0.64
N LYS A 88 -16.12 6.10 -1.11
CA LYS A 88 -17.18 5.85 -2.11
C LYS A 88 -16.63 5.24 -3.40
N GLN A 89 -15.42 5.60 -3.81
CA GLN A 89 -14.78 5.04 -4.99
C GLN A 89 -14.31 3.59 -4.78
N ILE A 90 -13.82 3.25 -3.60
CA ILE A 90 -13.21 1.93 -3.31
C ILE A 90 -14.27 0.88 -2.91
N VAL A 91 -15.31 1.28 -2.17
CA VAL A 91 -16.29 0.33 -1.61
C VAL A 91 -16.98 -0.56 -2.65
N PRO A 92 -17.40 -0.07 -3.84
CA PRO A 92 -17.99 -0.94 -4.86
C PRO A 92 -17.10 -2.13 -5.24
N ASP A 93 -15.78 -1.95 -5.30
CA ASP A 93 -14.85 -3.04 -5.62
C ASP A 93 -14.64 -3.99 -4.43
N ILE A 94 -14.69 -3.48 -3.19
CA ILE A 94 -14.70 -4.31 -1.98
C ILE A 94 -15.97 -5.17 -1.93
N VAL A 95 -17.14 -4.60 -2.25
CA VAL A 95 -18.41 -5.32 -2.29
C VAL A 95 -18.35 -6.45 -3.32
N LYS A 96 -17.77 -6.21 -4.51
CA LYS A 96 -17.52 -7.30 -5.49
C LYS A 96 -16.62 -8.39 -4.92
N CYS A 97 -15.54 -8.03 -4.22
CA CYS A 97 -14.63 -8.98 -3.57
C CYS A 97 -15.30 -9.82 -2.46
N SER A 98 -16.36 -9.32 -1.82
CA SER A 98 -17.11 -10.08 -0.80
C SER A 98 -17.81 -11.33 -1.36
N SER A 99 -18.01 -11.39 -2.67
CA SER A 99 -18.63 -12.52 -3.38
C SER A 99 -17.66 -13.20 -4.35
N ASP A 100 -16.34 -13.02 -4.14
CA ASP A 100 -15.30 -13.66 -4.93
C ASP A 100 -15.32 -15.19 -4.80
N ALA A 101 -14.78 -15.92 -5.77
CA ALA A 101 -14.66 -17.38 -5.70
C ALA A 101 -13.65 -17.82 -4.64
N ASP A 102 -12.61 -17.02 -4.43
CA ASP A 102 -11.55 -17.29 -3.46
C ASP A 102 -11.97 -16.92 -2.02
N GLY A 103 -11.75 -17.85 -1.08
CA GLY A 103 -12.13 -17.66 0.32
C GLY A 103 -11.37 -16.55 1.02
N ASP A 104 -10.07 -16.40 0.73
CA ASP A 104 -9.22 -15.41 1.38
C ASP A 104 -9.56 -14.00 0.91
N VAL A 105 -9.95 -13.85 -0.37
CA VAL A 105 -10.44 -12.59 -0.93
C VAL A 105 -11.74 -12.17 -0.24
N ARG A 106 -12.70 -13.09 -0.08
CA ARG A 106 -13.98 -12.80 0.61
C ARG A 106 -13.74 -12.38 2.06
N GLU A 107 -12.89 -13.10 2.77
CA GLU A 107 -12.61 -12.81 4.18
C GLU A 107 -11.93 -11.46 4.38
N SER A 108 -10.97 -11.15 3.51
CA SER A 108 -10.30 -9.86 3.48
C SER A 108 -11.27 -8.72 3.14
N ALA A 109 -12.24 -8.97 2.25
CA ALA A 109 -13.28 -8.01 1.93
C ALA A 109 -14.23 -7.77 3.11
N PHE A 110 -14.68 -8.81 3.83
CA PHE A 110 -15.52 -8.63 5.03
C PHE A 110 -14.80 -7.82 6.11
N ARG A 111 -13.50 -8.07 6.33
CA ARG A 111 -12.70 -7.24 7.24
C ARG A 111 -12.60 -5.79 6.77
N ALA A 112 -12.46 -5.56 5.46
CA ALA A 112 -12.43 -4.21 4.91
C ALA A 112 -13.78 -3.50 5.02
N MET A 113 -14.90 -4.20 4.79
CA MET A 113 -16.25 -3.66 5.00
C MET A 113 -16.48 -3.30 6.47
N ALA A 114 -16.05 -4.14 7.41
CA ALA A 114 -16.11 -3.82 8.83
C ALA A 114 -15.33 -2.54 9.17
N ALA A 115 -14.14 -2.36 8.60
CA ALA A 115 -13.36 -1.14 8.75
C ALA A 115 -14.07 0.08 8.16
N VAL A 116 -14.68 -0.04 6.97
CA VAL A 116 -15.52 1.01 6.36
C VAL A 116 -16.65 1.40 7.31
N GLN A 117 -17.38 0.41 7.85
CA GLN A 117 -18.50 0.65 8.75
C GLN A 117 -18.10 1.42 10.01
N ARG A 118 -16.90 1.17 10.54
CA ARG A 118 -16.34 1.94 11.65
C ARG A 118 -16.02 3.37 11.26
N CYS A 119 -15.48 3.60 10.07
CA CYS A 119 -15.11 4.94 9.63
C CYS A 119 -16.32 5.81 9.33
N VAL A 120 -17.23 5.35 8.47
CA VAL A 120 -18.33 6.18 7.95
C VAL A 120 -19.59 6.11 8.81
N GLY A 121 -19.64 5.19 9.77
CA GLY A 121 -20.81 4.92 10.61
C GLY A 121 -21.81 3.96 9.95
N GLU A 122 -22.64 3.34 10.79
CA GLU A 122 -23.54 2.26 10.39
C GLU A 122 -24.55 2.66 9.30
N ALA A 123 -25.18 3.84 9.46
CA ALA A 123 -26.20 4.31 8.52
C ALA A 123 -25.64 4.56 7.10
N ALA A 124 -24.43 5.11 7.01
CA ALA A 124 -23.77 5.33 5.72
C ALA A 124 -23.23 4.02 5.14
N ALA A 125 -22.66 3.14 5.98
CA ALA A 125 -22.15 1.85 5.57
C ALA A 125 -23.21 0.98 4.90
N ARG A 126 -24.42 0.89 5.50
CA ARG A 126 -25.54 0.15 4.91
C ARG A 126 -25.88 0.62 3.49
N ARG A 127 -25.84 1.94 3.24
CA ARG A 127 -26.08 2.52 1.90
C ARG A 127 -24.98 2.14 0.90
N LEU A 128 -23.73 2.09 1.35
CA LEU A 128 -22.59 1.74 0.51
C LEU A 128 -22.50 0.24 0.22
N PHE A 129 -22.95 -0.61 1.14
CA PHE A 129 -22.91 -2.07 1.00
C PHE A 129 -24.03 -2.62 0.11
N GLY A 130 -25.10 -1.86 -0.11
CA GLY A 130 -26.21 -2.25 -0.97
C GLY A 130 -26.82 -3.59 -0.53
N GLU A 131 -26.94 -4.53 -1.46
CA GLU A 131 -27.51 -5.87 -1.24
C GLU A 131 -26.80 -6.66 -0.12
N VAL A 132 -25.50 -6.44 0.10
CA VAL A 132 -24.77 -7.13 1.18
C VAL A 132 -25.30 -6.73 2.56
N SER A 133 -25.90 -5.54 2.69
CA SER A 133 -26.50 -5.09 3.95
C SER A 133 -27.80 -5.83 4.31
N GLU A 134 -28.44 -6.48 3.33
CA GLU A 134 -29.67 -7.25 3.51
C GLU A 134 -29.37 -8.72 3.85
N ASP A 135 -28.18 -9.21 3.50
CA ASP A 135 -27.70 -10.55 3.83
C ASP A 135 -27.27 -10.63 5.30
N LYS A 136 -28.13 -11.23 6.13
CA LYS A 136 -27.88 -11.41 7.56
C LYS A 136 -26.62 -12.21 7.87
N ILE A 137 -26.24 -13.16 7.03
CA ILE A 137 -25.07 -14.02 7.26
C ILE A 137 -23.80 -13.21 7.00
N LYS A 138 -23.75 -12.47 5.88
CA LYS A 138 -22.61 -11.60 5.56
C LYS A 138 -22.48 -10.46 6.57
N MET A 139 -23.59 -9.83 6.95
CA MET A 139 -23.59 -8.77 7.96
C MET A 139 -23.15 -9.26 9.33
N ALA A 140 -23.54 -10.47 9.76
CA ALA A 140 -23.07 -11.05 11.01
C ALA A 140 -21.53 -11.19 11.04
N LYS A 141 -20.93 -11.67 9.94
CA LYS A 141 -19.47 -11.75 9.80
C LYS A 141 -18.80 -10.38 9.81
N ILE A 142 -19.39 -9.39 9.13
CA ILE A 142 -18.88 -8.01 9.14
C ILE A 142 -18.90 -7.45 10.58
N MET A 143 -19.94 -7.74 11.37
CA MET A 143 -20.03 -7.30 12.76
C MET A 143 -19.00 -7.99 13.66
N GLU A 144 -18.71 -9.27 13.46
CA GLU A 144 -17.64 -9.97 14.18
C GLU A 144 -16.26 -9.32 13.92
N TYR A 145 -15.99 -8.97 12.66
CA TYR A 145 -14.79 -8.24 12.30
C TYR A 145 -14.78 -6.81 12.83
N TYR A 146 -15.94 -6.16 12.89
CA TYR A 146 -16.08 -4.82 13.42
C TYR A 146 -15.69 -4.78 14.90
N ASP A 147 -16.15 -5.74 15.69
CA ASP A 147 -15.79 -5.86 17.11
C ASP A 147 -14.31 -6.18 17.30
N THR A 148 -13.74 -7.02 16.43
CA THR A 148 -12.30 -7.31 16.42
C THR A 148 -11.48 -6.06 16.15
N ILE A 149 -11.88 -5.28 15.13
CA ILE A 149 -11.22 -4.02 14.77
C ILE A 149 -11.33 -2.98 15.89
N ARG A 150 -12.49 -2.87 16.56
CA ARG A 150 -12.66 -1.96 17.71
C ARG A 150 -11.75 -2.33 18.88
N LYS A 151 -11.54 -3.62 19.14
CA LYS A 151 -10.60 -4.09 20.17
C LYS A 151 -9.15 -3.78 19.81
N GLU A 152 -8.77 -3.96 18.54
CA GLU A 152 -7.39 -3.74 18.06
C GLU A 152 -7.00 -2.26 17.99
N PHE A 153 -7.91 -1.39 17.49
CA PHE A 153 -7.59 0.01 17.16
C PHE A 153 -8.28 1.04 18.06
N GLY A 154 -9.13 0.62 19.00
CA GLY A 154 -9.87 1.49 19.91
C GLY A 154 -10.98 2.31 19.23
N GLU A 155 -11.43 3.39 19.86
CA GLU A 155 -12.52 4.24 19.33
C GLU A 155 -12.04 5.47 18.57
N LYS A 156 -10.76 5.83 18.69
CA LYS A 156 -10.20 7.07 18.10
C LYS A 156 -9.32 6.76 16.90
N ALA A 157 -9.22 7.73 15.97
CA ALA A 157 -8.27 7.67 14.87
C ALA A 157 -6.82 7.55 15.38
N ALA A 158 -5.99 6.84 14.62
CA ALA A 158 -4.57 6.70 14.95
C ALA A 158 -3.87 8.07 14.90
N PRO A 159 -2.92 8.36 15.82
CA PRO A 159 -2.26 9.66 15.89
C PRO A 159 -1.59 10.12 14.58
N GLU A 160 -1.09 9.17 13.79
CA GLU A 160 -0.49 9.44 12.48
C GLU A 160 -1.50 9.96 11.46
N ILE A 161 -2.71 9.42 11.44
CA ILE A 161 -3.81 9.87 10.56
C ILE A 161 -4.29 11.26 10.96
N VAL A 162 -4.34 11.55 12.27
CA VAL A 162 -4.68 12.89 12.79
C VAL A 162 -3.62 13.91 12.37
N ARG A 163 -2.33 13.56 12.44
CA ARG A 163 -1.24 14.44 11.97
C ARG A 163 -1.30 14.72 10.47
N LEU A 164 -1.70 13.73 9.67
CA LEU A 164 -1.89 13.90 8.23
C LEU A 164 -2.97 14.96 7.94
N HIS A 165 -4.11 14.88 8.63
CA HIS A 165 -5.22 15.85 8.50
C HIS A 165 -4.85 17.27 8.97
N GLY A 166 -4.05 17.38 10.04
CA GLY A 166 -3.56 18.69 10.50
C GLY A 166 -2.56 19.34 9.53
N SER A 167 -1.78 18.53 8.79
CA SER A 167 -0.81 19.03 7.81
C SER A 167 -1.48 19.49 6.51
N THR A 168 -2.60 18.88 6.11
CA THR A 168 -3.33 19.21 4.86
C THR A 168 -4.22 20.44 4.98
N GLN A 169 -4.52 20.91 6.20
CA GLN A 169 -5.27 22.17 6.41
C GLN A 169 -4.42 23.45 6.30
N SER A 170 -3.10 23.34 6.08
CA SER A 170 -2.30 24.52 5.70
C SER A 170 -2.49 24.86 4.21
N LYS A 171 -3.70 25.31 3.86
CA LYS A 171 -3.92 26.04 2.60
C LYS A 171 -2.99 27.26 2.61
N PRO A 172 -2.08 27.44 1.63
CA PRO A 172 -1.32 28.67 1.54
C PRO A 172 -2.30 29.79 1.19
N LYS A 173 -2.52 30.69 2.15
CA LYS A 173 -3.25 31.93 1.92
C LYS A 173 -2.50 32.70 0.82
N PRO A 174 -3.11 33.04 -0.32
CA PRO A 174 -2.42 33.85 -1.32
C PRO A 174 -2.10 35.20 -0.68
N ARG A 175 -0.81 35.44 -0.45
CA ARG A 175 -0.29 36.73 -0.01
C ARG A 175 -0.47 37.68 -1.20
N ILE A 176 -1.56 38.43 -1.17
CA ILE A 176 -1.79 39.56 -2.08
C ILE A 176 -0.60 40.51 -1.86
N VAL A 177 0.27 40.57 -2.85
CA VAL A 177 1.31 41.58 -2.97
C VAL A 177 0.62 42.86 -3.45
N SER A 178 0.34 43.80 -2.54
CA SER A 178 0.05 45.17 -2.95
C SER A 178 1.36 45.86 -3.32
N SER A 179 1.61 45.94 -4.63
CA SER A 179 2.58 46.86 -5.22
C SER A 179 1.96 48.25 -5.24
N GLY A 180 2.50 49.18 -4.44
CA GLY A 180 2.14 50.60 -4.45
C GLY A 180 3.40 51.45 -4.22
N SER A 181 3.85 52.08 -5.30
CA SER A 181 5.06 52.90 -5.46
C SER A 181 5.07 54.19 -4.61
N THR A 182 6.24 54.60 -4.09
CA THR A 182 6.95 55.85 -4.47
C THR A 182 8.19 56.12 -3.58
N ARG A 183 9.33 56.41 -4.25
CA ARG A 183 10.59 57.00 -3.75
C ARG A 183 10.40 58.55 -3.59
N PRO A 184 11.33 59.40 -3.04
CA PRO A 184 12.79 59.37 -3.27
C PRO A 184 13.78 59.97 -2.21
N VAL A 185 15.07 59.63 -2.42
CA VAL A 185 16.39 60.31 -2.21
C VAL A 185 16.82 61.08 -0.93
N THR A 186 18.06 60.77 -0.46
CA THR A 186 19.26 61.65 -0.29
C THR A 186 20.43 60.81 0.29
N SER A 187 21.45 60.40 -0.48
CA SER A 187 22.76 61.03 -0.76
C SER A 187 23.76 61.13 0.41
N SER A 188 24.80 60.29 0.42
CA SER A 188 26.21 60.72 0.49
C SER A 188 27.19 59.53 0.33
N ALA A 189 28.13 59.69 -0.59
CA ALA A 189 29.38 58.90 -0.80
C ALA A 189 30.57 59.83 -0.39
N PRO A 190 31.90 59.53 -0.53
CA PRO A 190 32.54 58.47 -1.36
C PRO A 190 33.92 57.85 -0.92
N ARG A 191 34.25 56.70 -1.55
CA ARG A 191 35.52 56.21 -2.16
C ARG A 191 36.89 56.12 -1.43
N LYS A 192 37.51 54.92 -1.53
CA LYS A 192 38.75 54.53 -2.28
C LYS A 192 38.96 53.00 -2.09
N ALA A 193 39.01 52.08 -3.06
CA ALA A 193 39.74 51.88 -4.33
C ALA A 193 41.16 51.26 -4.19
N SER A 194 41.34 50.02 -4.67
CA SER A 194 42.52 49.42 -5.35
C SER A 194 42.28 47.90 -5.54
N ALA A 195 41.89 47.37 -6.71
CA ALA A 195 42.70 47.02 -7.91
C ALA A 195 43.51 45.70 -7.74
N THR A 196 43.00 44.56 -8.20
CA THR A 196 43.31 43.81 -9.46
C THR A 196 44.68 43.11 -9.55
N ALA A 197 44.68 41.78 -9.76
CA ALA A 197 45.50 41.09 -10.75
C ALA A 197 44.99 39.65 -10.99
N ARG A 198 45.29 39.11 -12.17
CA ARG A 198 44.59 38.06 -12.92
C ARG A 198 45.51 36.85 -13.17
N ALA A 199 44.89 35.69 -13.46
CA ALA A 199 45.38 34.52 -14.21
C ALA A 199 46.39 33.57 -13.54
N HIS A 200 46.14 32.25 -13.54
CA HIS A 200 46.41 31.37 -14.68
C HIS A 200 45.86 29.94 -14.48
N VAL A 201 45.24 29.40 -15.53
CA VAL A 201 45.03 27.97 -15.77
C VAL A 201 46.31 27.40 -16.39
N ARG A 202 46.77 26.22 -15.93
CA ARG A 202 47.59 25.29 -16.75
C ARG A 202 47.52 23.86 -16.23
N ALA A 203 47.16 22.96 -17.15
CA ALA A 203 47.23 21.50 -17.04
C ALA A 203 48.61 20.95 -17.45
N THR A 204 49.03 19.78 -16.93
CA THR A 204 49.90 18.76 -17.59
C THR A 204 50.03 17.51 -16.66
N THR A 205 49.45 16.35 -17.03
CA THR A 205 50.06 15.12 -17.63
C THR A 205 50.63 14.08 -16.64
N THR A 206 49.91 12.95 -16.41
CA THR A 206 50.22 11.53 -16.80
C THR A 206 51.09 10.71 -15.79
N PRO A 207 51.09 9.36 -15.77
CA PRO A 207 50.13 8.34 -16.24
C PRO A 207 49.87 7.13 -15.27
N ILE A 208 48.82 6.36 -15.61
CA ILE A 208 48.66 4.87 -15.62
C ILE A 208 49.58 4.01 -14.72
N VAL A 209 48.99 3.23 -13.79
CA VAL A 209 49.27 1.78 -13.60
C VAL A 209 48.01 1.05 -13.10
N ARG A 210 47.69 -0.05 -13.79
CA ARG A 210 46.68 -1.08 -13.49
C ARG A 210 47.39 -2.26 -12.83
N PRO A 211 46.72 -3.09 -12.01
CA PRO A 211 47.07 -4.50 -11.99
C PRO A 211 45.88 -5.39 -12.38
N SER A 212 46.12 -6.20 -13.42
CA SER A 212 45.38 -7.43 -13.72
C SER A 212 46.36 -8.60 -13.72
N SER A 213 45.80 -9.81 -13.67
CA SER A 213 46.40 -11.15 -13.59
C SER A 213 46.62 -11.62 -12.14
N THR A 214 46.25 -12.86 -11.77
CA THR A 214 46.35 -14.09 -12.56
C THR A 214 45.32 -15.15 -12.16
N LEU A 215 44.93 -15.94 -13.15
CA LEU A 215 44.18 -17.20 -13.10
C LEU A 215 44.84 -18.26 -12.22
N SER A 216 44.02 -19.12 -11.61
CA SER A 216 44.40 -20.51 -11.29
C SER A 216 43.16 -21.40 -11.32
N ASP A 217 43.10 -22.21 -12.37
CA ASP A 217 42.28 -23.40 -12.57
C ASP A 217 42.47 -24.41 -11.43
N ILE A 218 41.38 -24.91 -10.84
CA ILE A 218 41.33 -26.29 -10.32
C ILE A 218 40.00 -26.92 -10.72
N THR A 219 40.10 -27.79 -11.71
CA THR A 219 39.14 -28.81 -12.09
C THR A 219 39.11 -29.92 -11.03
N LYS A 220 37.92 -30.36 -10.57
CA LYS A 220 37.66 -31.76 -10.18
C LYS A 220 36.16 -32.06 -10.01
N ARG A 221 35.63 -32.77 -11.01
CA ARG A 221 34.70 -33.92 -11.02
C ARG A 221 33.45 -33.98 -10.09
N ILE A 222 32.33 -34.21 -10.76
CA ILE A 222 30.95 -34.65 -10.37
C ILE A 222 30.98 -36.06 -9.70
N PRO A 223 29.96 -36.54 -8.92
CA PRO A 223 28.62 -36.98 -9.41
C PRO A 223 27.42 -36.49 -8.54
N THR A 224 26.27 -36.14 -9.13
CA THR A 224 25.03 -36.97 -9.23
C THR A 224 24.46 -37.44 -7.89
N THR A 225 23.27 -36.93 -7.49
CA THR A 225 22.05 -37.75 -7.25
C THR A 225 20.86 -36.88 -6.82
N ALA A 226 19.78 -36.98 -7.58
CA ALA A 226 18.42 -36.64 -7.18
C ALA A 226 17.78 -37.82 -6.43
N PRO A 227 16.84 -37.62 -5.49
CA PRO A 227 15.87 -38.64 -5.15
C PRO A 227 14.56 -38.40 -5.90
N LYS A 228 14.19 -39.41 -6.67
CA LYS A 228 12.92 -39.57 -7.38
C LYS A 228 11.76 -39.72 -6.39
N ARG A 229 10.58 -39.22 -6.79
CA ARG A 229 9.27 -39.72 -6.34
C ARG A 229 9.17 -41.23 -6.58
N PRO A 230 8.50 -41.99 -5.71
CA PRO A 230 7.84 -43.23 -6.10
C PRO A 230 6.37 -42.92 -6.45
N ASN A 231 5.94 -43.42 -7.60
CA ASN A 231 4.54 -43.50 -7.99
C ASN A 231 4.15 -44.98 -8.05
N VAL A 232 2.94 -45.29 -7.58
CA VAL A 232 2.00 -46.30 -8.13
C VAL A 232 2.12 -47.80 -7.73
N VAL A 233 1.06 -48.21 -7.01
CA VAL A 233 0.21 -49.42 -7.17
C VAL A 233 0.52 -50.70 -6.40
N LYS A 234 -0.45 -51.09 -5.54
CA LYS A 234 -1.21 -52.36 -5.70
C LYS A 234 -2.53 -52.35 -4.93
N CYS A 235 -3.63 -52.61 -5.64
CA CYS A 235 -4.90 -53.09 -5.07
C CYS A 235 -4.71 -54.46 -4.41
N PRO A 236 -5.61 -54.81 -3.48
CA PRO A 236 -6.29 -56.09 -3.61
C PRO A 236 -7.82 -55.96 -3.48
N SER A 237 -8.49 -56.69 -4.35
CA SER A 237 -9.89 -57.09 -4.32
C SER A 237 -10.16 -58.14 -3.24
N GLN A 238 -11.23 -57.97 -2.45
CA GLN A 238 -12.16 -58.99 -1.91
C GLN A 238 -13.28 -58.23 -1.18
N GLN A 239 -14.53 -58.21 -1.68
CA GLN A 239 -15.58 -59.23 -1.66
C GLN A 239 -16.41 -59.23 -0.36
N SER A 240 -17.73 -59.12 -0.55
CA SER A 240 -18.84 -59.47 0.37
C SER A 240 -19.02 -58.63 1.64
N GLN A 241 -20.10 -57.85 1.68
CA GLN A 241 -21.31 -58.30 2.40
C GLN A 241 -22.54 -57.48 1.99
N ARG A 242 -23.64 -58.23 1.87
CA ARG A 242 -24.98 -57.87 1.42
C ARG A 242 -25.88 -58.04 2.64
N SER A 243 -26.56 -56.99 3.10
CA SER A 243 -27.71 -57.14 4.02
C SER A 243 -28.40 -55.82 4.32
N GLY A 244 -29.72 -55.79 4.08
CA GLY A 244 -30.71 -54.80 4.57
C GLY A 244 -30.76 -53.51 3.77
N GLU A 245 -31.87 -52.91 3.39
CA GLU A 245 -33.33 -53.00 3.63
C GLU A 245 -33.97 -52.49 2.29
N SER A 246 -35.24 -52.60 1.93
CA SER A 246 -36.51 -52.37 2.63
C SER A 246 -37.65 -52.86 1.71
N GLU A 247 -38.79 -53.14 2.34
CA GLU A 247 -40.20 -53.01 1.88
C GLU A 247 -40.53 -52.96 0.38
#